data_AF-T0YLQ8-F1
#
_entry.id   AF-T0YLQ8-F1
#
_cell.length_a   1.000
_cell.length_b   1.000
_cell.length_c   1.000
_cell.angle_alpha   90.00
_cell.angle_beta   90.00
_cell.angle_gamma   90.00
#
_symmetry.space_group_name_H-M   'P 1'
#
loop_
_entity.id
_entity.type
_entity.pdbx_description
1 polymer ?
#
loop_
_entity_poly.entity_id
_entity_poly.type
_entity_poly.pdbx_seq_one_letter_code
_entity_poly.pdbx_strand_id
1 'polypeptide(L)'
;KARERALEVLESDELLDRREPYALAAGVCYRCQTEVEPRLSLQWFVKMAPLAARARLAVSEGEIRFFPSSWQKTYYEWIDNIRDWCVSRQIWWGHRIPAWSCNDCGHLAVLREDPAVCPACQSSAIVRDPDVLDTWFSSALWPFATLGWPEETPDLARFYPTSLLVTGFDILFFWVARMIMMGLYLTDRAPFRDVYIHALVRDEFGQKMTKSRGNVVDPLELMDRFGTDAFRLSLALLATPGRDIRLSIERVEASRNFVSKLWNAFRF
;
A
#
# COMPACT_ATOMS: atom_id res chain seq x y z
N LYS A 1 -30.41 13.79 7.74
CA LYS A 1 -31.79 13.31 7.55
C LYS A 1 -32.22 12.30 8.62
N ALA A 2 -31.73 11.05 8.64
CA ALA A 2 -32.17 10.09 9.68
C ALA A 2 -31.83 10.52 11.12
N ARG A 3 -30.61 11.04 11.35
CA ARG A 3 -30.18 11.56 12.65
C ARG A 3 -31.05 12.73 13.15
N GLU A 4 -31.36 13.68 12.28
CA GLU A 4 -32.22 14.83 12.60
C GLU A 4 -33.63 14.37 12.99
N ARG A 5 -34.19 13.41 12.24
CA ARG A 5 -35.51 12.87 12.54
C ARG A 5 -35.54 12.08 13.86
N ALA A 6 -34.50 11.30 14.14
CA ALA A 6 -34.37 10.59 15.41
C ALA A 6 -34.28 11.59 16.59
N LEU A 7 -33.57 12.70 16.39
CA LEU A 7 -33.46 13.79 17.37
C LEU A 7 -34.81 14.46 17.65
N GLU A 8 -35.63 14.72 16.62
CA GLU A 8 -36.98 15.26 16.78
C GLU A 8 -37.89 14.33 17.59
N VAL A 9 -37.81 13.02 17.36
CA VAL A 9 -38.60 12.02 18.12
C VAL A 9 -38.14 11.94 19.57
N LEU A 10 -36.84 11.96 19.83
CA LEU A 10 -36.31 11.96 21.19
C LEU A 10 -36.70 13.24 21.97
N GLU A 11 -36.80 14.38 21.28
CA GLU A 11 -37.32 15.63 21.88
C GLU A 11 -38.82 15.55 22.15
N SER A 12 -39.63 15.05 21.20
CA SER A 12 -41.09 14.97 21.37
C SER A 12 -41.51 14.04 22.49
N ASP A 13 -40.73 12.98 22.70
CA ASP A 13 -41.03 11.94 23.69
C ASP A 13 -40.42 12.26 25.07
N GLU A 14 -39.81 13.46 25.23
CA GLU A 14 -39.10 13.89 26.46
C GLU A 14 -37.97 12.93 26.88
N LEU A 15 -37.39 12.20 25.92
CA LEU A 15 -36.31 11.22 26.14
C LEU A 15 -34.91 11.82 25.94
N LEU A 16 -34.82 13.12 25.61
CA LEU A 16 -33.57 13.83 25.40
C LEU A 16 -33.24 14.74 26.58
N ASP A 17 -32.21 14.37 27.35
CA ASP A 17 -31.73 15.17 28.50
C ASP A 17 -30.98 16.45 28.05
N ARG A 18 -29.96 16.30 27.20
CA ARG A 18 -29.12 17.44 26.76
C ARG A 18 -28.52 17.29 25.37
N ARG A 19 -28.16 18.43 24.77
CA ARG A 19 -27.37 18.53 23.54
C ARG A 19 -26.11 19.34 23.80
N GLU A 20 -24.98 18.79 23.41
CA GLU A 20 -23.69 19.48 23.51
C GLU A 20 -22.86 19.26 22.25
N PRO A 21 -22.13 20.29 21.77
CA PRO A 21 -21.17 20.12 20.69
C PRO A 21 -20.08 19.13 21.09
N TYR A 22 -19.84 18.12 20.25
CA TYR A 22 -18.79 17.12 20.47
C TYR A 22 -17.87 17.01 19.26
N ALA A 23 -16.57 17.13 19.50
CA ALA A 23 -15.55 16.96 18.46
C ALA A 23 -15.29 15.48 18.23
N LEU A 24 -15.99 14.89 17.25
CA LEU A 24 -15.84 13.49 16.86
C LEU A 24 -14.68 13.31 15.86
N ALA A 25 -13.76 12.41 16.16
CA ALA A 25 -12.75 11.93 15.20
C ALA A 25 -13.36 10.87 14.26
N ALA A 26 -14.22 11.30 13.34
CA ALA A 26 -14.89 10.39 12.41
C ALA A 26 -13.91 9.81 11.38
N GLY A 27 -14.02 8.50 11.12
CA GLY A 27 -13.26 7.84 10.07
C GLY A 27 -13.81 8.21 8.69
N VAL A 28 -12.93 8.60 7.77
CA VAL A 28 -13.31 8.94 6.38
C VAL A 28 -12.55 8.08 5.38
N CYS A 29 -13.17 7.85 4.22
CA CYS A 29 -12.52 7.16 3.11
C CYS A 29 -11.36 8.02 2.60
N TYR A 30 -10.14 7.47 2.60
CA TYR A 30 -8.95 8.21 2.18
C TYR A 30 -8.99 8.67 0.70
N ARG A 31 -9.87 8.07 -0.14
CA ARG A 31 -10.05 8.47 -1.55
C ARG A 31 -11.13 9.53 -1.74
N CYS A 32 -12.38 9.24 -1.35
CA CYS A 32 -13.52 10.13 -1.61
C CYS A 32 -13.88 11.05 -0.45
N GLN A 33 -13.24 10.92 0.72
CA GLN A 33 -13.47 11.72 1.94
C GLN A 33 -14.87 11.58 2.56
N THR A 34 -15.71 10.66 2.08
CA THR A 34 -16.99 10.34 2.71
C THR A 34 -16.76 9.62 4.05
N GLU A 35 -17.57 9.93 5.07
CA GLU A 35 -17.59 9.23 6.35
C GLU A 35 -17.83 7.73 6.13
N VAL A 36 -17.01 6.89 6.80
CA VAL A 36 -17.09 5.44 6.68
C VAL A 36 -18.06 4.90 7.72
N GLU A 37 -19.02 4.10 7.27
CA GLU A 37 -19.97 3.41 8.12
C GLU A 37 -19.55 1.94 8.30
N PRO A 38 -19.30 1.48 9.55
CA PRO A 38 -19.09 0.07 9.81
C PRO A 38 -20.39 -0.71 9.58
N ARG A 39 -20.35 -1.69 8.67
CA ARG A 39 -21.47 -2.59 8.38
C ARG A 39 -21.00 -4.04 8.39
N LEU A 40 -21.83 -4.93 8.92
CA LEU A 40 -21.61 -6.38 8.80
C LEU A 40 -21.91 -6.83 7.37
N SER A 41 -20.92 -7.49 6.76
CA SER A 41 -21.00 -8.10 5.44
C SER A 41 -20.18 -9.38 5.43
N LEU A 42 -20.61 -10.38 4.65
CA LEU A 42 -19.74 -11.48 4.27
C LEU A 42 -18.63 -10.92 3.36
N GLN A 43 -17.39 -11.29 3.64
CA GLN A 43 -16.18 -10.82 2.97
C GLN A 43 -15.10 -11.91 3.05
N TRP A 44 -14.10 -11.83 2.17
CA TRP A 44 -12.94 -12.71 2.17
C TRP A 44 -11.83 -12.14 3.04
N PHE A 45 -11.32 -12.97 3.96
CA PHE A 45 -10.25 -12.60 4.87
C PHE A 45 -9.06 -13.54 4.76
N VAL A 46 -7.85 -12.98 4.87
CA VAL A 46 -6.62 -13.73 5.09
C VAL A 46 -6.28 -13.68 6.58
N LYS A 47 -6.06 -14.85 7.18
CA LYS A 47 -5.65 -14.97 8.59
C LYS A 47 -4.21 -14.49 8.74
N MET A 48 -4.03 -13.33 9.36
CA MET A 48 -2.74 -12.62 9.31
C MET A 48 -1.75 -13.04 10.38
N ALA A 49 -2.22 -13.47 11.56
CA ALA A 49 -1.36 -13.82 12.70
C ALA A 49 -0.19 -14.77 12.36
N PRO A 50 -0.38 -15.91 11.65
CA PRO A 50 0.74 -16.80 11.33
C PRO A 50 1.74 -16.17 10.33
N LEU A 51 1.25 -15.42 9.35
CA LEU A 51 2.07 -14.72 8.37
C LEU A 51 2.93 -13.64 9.04
N ALA A 52 2.31 -12.89 9.94
CA ALA A 52 2.94 -11.82 10.68
C ALA A 52 4.01 -12.32 11.66
N ALA A 53 3.78 -13.45 12.33
CA ALA A 53 4.78 -14.07 13.20
C ALA A 53 6.06 -14.44 12.42
N ARG A 54 5.91 -15.04 11.23
CA ARG A 54 7.05 -15.40 10.37
C ARG A 54 7.77 -14.16 9.84
N ALA A 55 7.01 -13.15 9.41
CA ALA A 55 7.55 -11.86 8.95
C ALA A 55 8.26 -11.07 10.06
N ARG A 56 7.78 -11.18 11.31
CA ARG A 56 8.43 -10.59 12.48
C ARG A 56 9.81 -11.22 12.69
N LEU A 57 9.84 -12.56 12.67
CA LEU A 57 11.06 -13.33 12.95
C LEU A 57 12.17 -12.99 11.96
N ALA A 58 11.87 -12.98 10.66
CA ALA A 58 12.82 -12.66 9.59
C ALA A 58 13.51 -11.30 9.78
N VAL A 59 12.79 -10.30 10.31
CA VAL A 59 13.39 -8.99 10.61
C VAL A 59 14.19 -9.02 11.91
N SER A 60 13.69 -9.68 12.95
CA SER A 60 14.39 -9.77 14.24
C SER A 60 15.68 -10.59 14.20
N GLU A 61 15.76 -11.59 13.32
CA GLU A 61 16.95 -12.42 13.10
C GLU A 61 17.93 -11.81 12.07
N GLY A 62 17.57 -10.67 11.46
CA GLY A 62 18.43 -9.95 10.53
C GLY A 62 18.49 -10.51 9.11
N GLU A 63 17.59 -11.43 8.74
CA GLU A 63 17.37 -11.86 7.35
C GLU A 63 16.98 -10.65 6.48
N ILE A 64 16.17 -9.75 7.06
CA ILE A 64 15.74 -8.48 6.44
C ILE A 64 16.17 -7.31 7.32
N ARG A 65 16.89 -6.34 6.73
CA ARG A 65 17.40 -5.16 7.44
C ARG A 65 16.77 -3.87 6.93
N PHE A 66 16.31 -3.03 7.86
CA PHE A 66 15.77 -1.70 7.54
C PHE A 66 16.82 -0.59 7.67
N PHE A 67 16.77 0.35 6.74
CA PHE A 67 17.60 1.55 6.68
C PHE A 67 16.72 2.78 6.48
N PRO A 68 16.70 3.74 7.44
CA PRO A 68 17.30 3.65 8.77
C PRO A 68 16.72 2.55 9.65
N SER A 69 17.51 2.06 10.62
CA SER A 69 17.09 1.00 11.55
C SER A 69 15.94 1.41 12.46
N SER A 70 15.71 2.71 12.65
CA SER A 70 14.57 3.23 13.44
C SER A 70 13.21 2.77 12.91
N TRP A 71 13.08 2.48 11.62
CA TRP A 71 11.83 1.97 11.03
C TRP A 71 11.44 0.57 11.50
N GLN A 72 12.37 -0.20 12.07
CA GLN A 72 12.05 -1.49 12.66
C GLN A 72 11.03 -1.37 13.80
N LYS A 73 11.11 -0.30 14.60
CA LYS A 73 10.16 -0.07 15.69
C LYS A 73 8.73 0.07 15.16
N THR A 74 8.53 0.94 14.18
CA THR A 74 7.23 1.15 13.52
C THR A 74 6.74 -0.14 12.85
N TYR A 75 7.64 -0.88 12.20
CA TYR A 75 7.31 -2.17 11.60
C TYR A 75 6.80 -3.16 12.66
N TYR A 76 7.51 -3.32 13.78
CA TYR A 76 7.11 -4.21 14.87
C TYR A 76 5.77 -3.81 15.50
N GLU A 77 5.56 -2.53 15.77
CA GLU A 77 4.29 -2.02 16.30
C GLU A 77 3.09 -2.44 15.43
N TRP A 78 3.26 -2.39 14.11
CA TRP A 78 2.21 -2.80 13.17
C TRP A 78 2.02 -4.31 13.09
N ILE A 79 3.13 -5.06 13.02
CA ILE A 79 3.11 -6.52 12.89
C ILE A 79 2.50 -7.17 14.14
N ASP A 80 2.80 -6.65 15.33
CA ASP A 80 2.35 -7.21 16.60
C ASP A 80 0.87 -6.97 16.86
N ASN A 81 0.28 -5.93 16.26
CA ASN A 81 -1.13 -5.55 16.42
C ASN A 81 -1.99 -5.86 15.18
N ILE A 82 -1.48 -6.68 14.27
CA ILE A 82 -2.13 -6.92 13.00
C ILE A 82 -3.45 -7.67 13.16
N ARG A 83 -4.45 -7.27 12.37
CA ARG A 83 -5.73 -7.97 12.27
C ARG A 83 -5.83 -8.71 10.94
N ASP A 84 -6.77 -9.66 10.89
CA ASP A 84 -7.09 -10.38 9.67
C ASP A 84 -7.45 -9.41 8.54
N TRP A 85 -6.88 -9.68 7.36
CA TRP A 85 -6.93 -8.74 6.26
C TRP A 85 -8.12 -9.06 5.37
N CYS A 86 -9.09 -8.14 5.32
CA CYS A 86 -10.15 -8.18 4.32
C CYS A 86 -9.56 -7.95 2.92
N VAL A 87 -9.56 -8.98 2.08
CA VAL A 87 -8.99 -8.97 0.73
C VAL A 87 -10.03 -8.80 -0.37
N SER A 88 -11.32 -8.91 -0.09
CA SER A 88 -12.38 -8.65 -1.06
C SER A 88 -12.75 -7.18 -1.18
N ARG A 89 -13.09 -6.73 -2.39
CA ARG A 89 -13.50 -5.36 -2.70
C ARG A 89 -14.69 -5.39 -3.66
N GLN A 90 -15.71 -4.59 -3.35
CA GLN A 90 -16.90 -4.41 -4.18
C GLN A 90 -16.67 -3.28 -5.19
N ILE A 91 -15.65 -3.43 -6.03
CA ILE A 91 -15.27 -2.47 -7.07
C ILE A 91 -15.07 -3.19 -8.39
N TRP A 92 -15.06 -2.42 -9.49
CA TRP A 92 -14.97 -2.96 -10.84
C TRP A 92 -13.55 -3.32 -11.25
N TRP A 93 -12.56 -2.67 -10.66
CA TRP A 93 -11.16 -2.82 -11.02
C TRP A 93 -10.42 -3.71 -10.03
N GLY A 94 -9.94 -4.86 -10.50
CA GLY A 94 -9.12 -5.78 -9.74
C GLY A 94 -9.21 -7.20 -10.29
N HIS A 95 -8.42 -8.11 -9.72
CA HIS A 95 -8.46 -9.52 -10.10
C HIS A 95 -9.69 -10.15 -9.47
N ARG A 96 -10.61 -10.73 -10.27
CA ARG A 96 -11.80 -11.38 -9.72
C ARG A 96 -11.43 -12.53 -8.80
N ILE A 97 -12.07 -12.61 -7.64
CA ILE A 97 -11.83 -13.69 -6.69
C ILE A 97 -12.15 -15.03 -7.38
N PRO A 98 -11.25 -16.02 -7.31
CA PRO A 98 -11.47 -17.32 -7.93
C PRO A 98 -12.30 -18.22 -6.99
N ALA A 99 -13.49 -17.74 -6.64
CA ALA A 99 -14.45 -18.47 -5.81
C ALA A 99 -15.80 -18.54 -6.52
N TRP A 100 -16.48 -19.66 -6.39
CA TRP A 100 -17.76 -19.94 -7.03
C TRP A 100 -18.74 -20.54 -6.05
N SER A 101 -19.97 -20.04 -6.05
CA SER A 101 -21.08 -20.58 -5.26
C SER A 101 -22.09 -21.26 -6.18
N CYS A 102 -22.54 -22.45 -5.81
CA CYS A 102 -23.62 -23.15 -6.52
C CYS A 102 -24.98 -22.74 -5.94
N ASN A 103 -25.90 -22.28 -6.80
CA ASN A 103 -27.24 -21.87 -6.39
C ASN A 103 -28.16 -23.04 -6.03
N ASP A 104 -27.88 -24.25 -6.53
CA ASP A 104 -28.74 -25.42 -6.31
C ASP A 104 -28.40 -26.15 -5.00
N CYS A 105 -27.11 -26.27 -4.66
CA CYS A 105 -26.67 -27.01 -3.47
C CYS A 105 -25.92 -26.16 -2.42
N GLY A 106 -25.67 -24.88 -2.70
CA GLY A 106 -24.96 -23.97 -1.79
C GLY A 106 -23.45 -24.22 -1.67
N HIS A 107 -22.88 -25.15 -2.45
CA HIS A 107 -21.46 -25.47 -2.38
C HIS A 107 -20.59 -24.29 -2.84
N LEU A 108 -19.61 -23.92 -2.00
CA LEU A 108 -18.59 -22.93 -2.30
C LEU A 108 -17.30 -23.64 -2.73
N ALA A 109 -16.84 -23.36 -3.95
CA ALA A 109 -15.60 -23.91 -4.51
C ALA A 109 -14.59 -22.77 -4.79
N VAL A 110 -13.32 -23.00 -4.47
CA VAL A 110 -12.20 -22.10 -4.83
C VAL A 110 -11.29 -22.87 -5.77
N LEU A 111 -11.15 -22.40 -7.00
CA LEU A 111 -10.57 -23.16 -8.12
C LEU A 111 -9.59 -22.31 -8.94
N ARG A 112 -8.56 -22.94 -9.51
CA ARG A 112 -7.62 -22.23 -10.39
C ARG A 112 -8.19 -21.97 -11.78
N GLU A 113 -9.01 -22.89 -12.25
CA GLU A 113 -9.67 -22.85 -13.55
C GLU A 113 -11.17 -22.62 -13.37
N ASP A 114 -11.77 -21.90 -14.31
CA ASP A 114 -13.19 -21.59 -14.28
C ASP A 114 -14.02 -22.88 -14.51
N PRO A 115 -14.82 -23.32 -13.53
CA PRO A 115 -15.62 -24.53 -13.65
C PRO A 115 -16.82 -24.34 -14.58
N ALA A 116 -17.11 -25.34 -15.42
CA ALA A 116 -18.35 -25.39 -16.19
C ALA A 116 -19.56 -25.83 -15.36
N VAL A 117 -19.34 -26.63 -14.30
CA VAL A 117 -20.37 -27.18 -13.42
C VAL A 117 -19.89 -27.21 -11.97
N CYS A 118 -20.83 -27.27 -11.04
CA CYS A 118 -20.55 -27.44 -9.62
C CYS A 118 -19.81 -28.77 -9.37
N PRO A 119 -18.65 -28.77 -8.69
CA PRO A 119 -17.91 -30.01 -8.43
C PRO A 119 -18.64 -30.96 -7.48
N ALA A 120 -19.58 -30.46 -6.67
CA ALA A 120 -20.31 -31.26 -5.69
C ALA A 120 -21.60 -31.90 -6.23
N CYS A 121 -22.37 -31.18 -7.07
CA CYS A 121 -23.69 -31.64 -7.54
C CYS A 121 -23.86 -31.69 -9.06
N GLN A 122 -22.81 -31.36 -9.83
CA GLN A 122 -22.82 -31.32 -11.30
C GLN A 122 -23.82 -30.32 -11.93
N SER A 123 -24.47 -29.47 -11.13
CA SER A 123 -25.33 -28.40 -11.64
C SER A 123 -24.52 -27.36 -12.42
N SER A 124 -25.11 -26.81 -13.48
CA SER A 124 -24.59 -25.65 -14.21
C SER A 124 -24.90 -24.31 -13.53
N ALA A 125 -25.68 -24.31 -12.44
CA ALA A 125 -26.05 -23.11 -11.67
C ALA A 125 -24.91 -22.64 -10.74
N ILE A 126 -23.68 -22.61 -11.24
CA ILE A 126 -22.49 -22.15 -10.52
C ILE A 126 -22.14 -20.72 -10.91
N VAL A 127 -21.99 -19.84 -9.93
CA VAL A 127 -21.75 -18.40 -10.14
C VAL A 127 -20.46 -17.99 -9.46
N ARG A 128 -19.58 -17.33 -10.22
CA ARG A 128 -18.34 -16.76 -9.68
C ARG A 128 -18.64 -15.54 -8.82
N ASP A 129 -17.93 -15.43 -7.70
CA ASP A 129 -17.98 -14.27 -6.81
C ASP A 129 -17.78 -12.96 -7.60
N PRO A 130 -18.66 -11.95 -7.42
CA PRO A 130 -18.55 -10.68 -8.14
C PRO A 130 -17.41 -9.81 -7.61
N ASP A 131 -16.88 -10.08 -6.41
CA ASP A 131 -15.84 -9.27 -5.79
C ASP A 131 -14.49 -9.44 -6.50
N VAL A 132 -13.66 -8.40 -6.35
CA VAL A 132 -12.27 -8.40 -6.78
C VAL A 132 -11.33 -8.36 -5.58
N LEU A 133 -10.10 -8.83 -5.80
CA LEU A 133 -9.03 -8.77 -4.81
C LEU A 133 -8.54 -7.34 -4.61
N ASP A 134 -8.19 -7.03 -3.36
CA ASP A 134 -7.52 -5.81 -2.96
C ASP A 134 -6.28 -5.55 -3.82
N THR A 135 -6.03 -4.31 -4.24
CA THR A 135 -4.83 -3.95 -5.02
C THR A 135 -3.56 -4.34 -4.26
N TRP A 136 -3.56 -4.20 -2.94
CA TRP A 136 -2.43 -4.60 -2.10
C TRP A 136 -2.18 -6.11 -2.11
N PHE A 137 -3.19 -6.93 -2.43
CA PHE A 137 -3.04 -8.38 -2.58
C PHE A 137 -2.13 -8.70 -3.76
N SER A 138 -2.41 -8.13 -4.94
CA SER A 138 -1.52 -8.31 -6.10
C SER A 138 -0.16 -7.63 -5.90
N SER A 139 -0.12 -6.43 -5.31
CA SER A 139 1.14 -5.71 -5.09
C SER A 139 2.07 -6.43 -4.10
N ALA A 140 1.52 -7.21 -3.17
CA ALA A 140 2.31 -8.04 -2.25
C ALA A 140 3.09 -9.15 -2.95
N LEU A 141 2.69 -9.54 -4.16
CA LEU A 141 3.34 -10.60 -4.94
C LEU A 141 4.47 -10.08 -5.83
N TRP A 142 4.66 -8.76 -5.91
CA TRP A 142 5.59 -8.10 -6.81
C TRP A 142 7.02 -8.68 -6.84
N PRO A 143 7.67 -9.04 -5.71
CA PRO A 143 9.07 -9.46 -5.71
C PRO A 143 9.37 -10.74 -6.49
N PHE A 144 8.37 -11.59 -6.71
CA PHE A 144 8.54 -12.90 -7.36
C PHE A 144 7.61 -13.07 -8.57
N ALA A 145 6.40 -12.49 -8.55
CA ALA A 145 5.48 -12.55 -9.68
C ALA A 145 6.06 -11.88 -10.94
N THR A 146 6.84 -10.81 -10.77
CA THR A 146 7.53 -10.13 -11.88
C THR A 146 8.61 -10.94 -12.55
N LEU A 147 9.15 -11.90 -11.81
CA LEU A 147 10.18 -12.81 -12.29
C LEU A 147 9.54 -14.07 -12.87
N GLY A 148 8.21 -14.12 -13.03
CA GLY A 148 7.51 -15.24 -13.67
C GLY A 148 7.00 -16.32 -12.71
N TRP A 149 7.07 -16.12 -11.39
CA TRP A 149 6.33 -16.95 -10.44
C TRP A 149 4.83 -16.93 -10.79
N PRO A 150 4.11 -18.07 -10.76
CA PRO A 150 4.44 -19.32 -10.08
C PRO A 150 5.36 -20.29 -10.83
N GLU A 151 5.78 -19.97 -12.05
CA GLU A 151 6.67 -20.85 -12.82
C GLU A 151 8.13 -20.75 -12.35
N GLU A 152 8.90 -21.83 -12.54
CA GLU A 152 10.33 -21.88 -12.25
C GLU A 152 11.14 -21.27 -13.40
N THR A 153 11.17 -19.95 -13.47
CA THR A 153 11.90 -19.25 -14.54
C THR A 153 13.39 -19.04 -14.19
N PRO A 154 14.25 -18.86 -15.21
CA PRO A 154 15.64 -18.46 -14.99
C PRO A 154 15.78 -17.13 -14.22
N ASP A 155 14.89 -16.17 -14.45
CA ASP A 155 14.91 -14.87 -13.77
C ASP A 155 14.56 -15.01 -12.29
N LEU A 156 13.58 -15.84 -11.96
CA LEU A 156 13.23 -16.14 -10.56
C LEU A 156 14.40 -16.80 -9.84
N ALA A 157 15.07 -17.77 -10.48
CA ALA A 157 16.24 -18.42 -9.91
C ALA A 157 17.43 -17.46 -9.73
N ARG A 158 17.61 -16.51 -10.65
CA ARG A 158 18.76 -15.59 -10.67
C ARG A 158 18.61 -14.39 -9.75
N PHE A 159 17.42 -13.79 -9.70
CA PHE A 159 17.21 -12.47 -9.12
C PHE A 159 16.38 -12.48 -7.82
N TYR A 160 15.85 -13.63 -7.40
CA TYR A 160 15.13 -13.77 -6.13
C TYR A 160 15.91 -14.59 -5.10
N PRO A 161 16.10 -14.10 -3.85
CA PRO A 161 15.63 -12.81 -3.30
C PRO A 161 16.30 -11.56 -3.90
N THR A 162 15.56 -10.44 -3.91
CA THR A 162 16.09 -9.13 -4.33
C THR A 162 17.10 -8.58 -3.31
N SER A 163 18.09 -7.80 -3.74
CA SER A 163 19.07 -7.24 -2.80
C SER A 163 18.50 -6.10 -1.94
N LEU A 164 17.84 -5.12 -2.56
CA LEU A 164 17.40 -3.88 -1.91
C LEU A 164 16.01 -3.47 -2.40
N LEU A 165 15.09 -3.18 -1.47
CA LEU A 165 13.85 -2.48 -1.74
C LEU A 165 13.99 -1.01 -1.33
N VAL A 166 13.66 -0.07 -2.24
CA VAL A 166 13.64 1.37 -1.97
C VAL A 166 12.22 1.88 -2.02
N THR A 167 11.72 2.52 -0.95
CA THR A 167 10.35 3.06 -0.92
C THR A 167 10.16 4.16 0.15
N GLY A 168 9.04 4.88 0.08
CA GLY A 168 8.57 5.77 1.14
C GLY A 168 7.94 5.03 2.32
N PHE A 169 7.92 5.68 3.48
CA PHE A 169 7.37 5.12 4.73
C PHE A 169 5.84 4.98 4.73
N ASP A 170 5.14 5.72 3.87
CA ASP A 170 3.68 5.76 3.79
C ASP A 170 3.06 4.43 3.34
N ILE A 171 3.84 3.56 2.70
CA ILE A 171 3.43 2.22 2.27
C ILE A 171 4.20 1.09 2.96
N LEU A 172 4.90 1.40 4.06
CA LEU A 172 5.63 0.39 4.85
C LEU A 172 4.71 -0.77 5.26
N PHE A 173 3.54 -0.47 5.81
CA PHE A 173 2.59 -1.50 6.23
C PHE A 173 1.81 -2.12 5.06
N PHE A 174 1.31 -1.29 4.14
CA PHE A 174 0.44 -1.76 3.07
C PHE A 174 1.17 -2.56 1.99
N TRP A 175 2.47 -2.32 1.82
CA TRP A 175 3.26 -2.95 0.76
C TRP A 175 4.45 -3.74 1.29
N VAL A 176 5.40 -3.11 1.99
CA VAL A 176 6.64 -3.78 2.42
C VAL A 176 6.32 -4.98 3.32
N ALA A 177 5.55 -4.77 4.39
CA ALA A 177 5.17 -5.85 5.30
C ALA A 177 4.38 -6.96 4.59
N ARG A 178 3.50 -6.60 3.64
CA ARG A 178 2.73 -7.57 2.84
C ARG A 178 3.63 -8.40 1.93
N MET A 179 4.62 -7.79 1.29
CA MET A 179 5.61 -8.50 0.48
C MET A 179 6.43 -9.47 1.33
N ILE A 180 6.87 -9.07 2.53
CA ILE A 180 7.61 -9.94 3.45
C ILE A 180 6.76 -11.16 3.81
N MET A 181 5.51 -10.93 4.24
CA MET A 181 4.58 -12.01 4.59
C MET A 181 4.34 -12.98 3.43
N MET A 182 4.02 -12.45 2.24
CA MET A 182 3.69 -13.27 1.09
C MET A 182 4.89 -13.98 0.49
N GLY A 183 6.06 -13.34 0.44
CA GLY A 183 7.31 -13.97 -0.01
C GLY A 183 7.69 -15.14 0.91
N LEU A 184 7.69 -14.92 2.23
CA LEU A 184 7.96 -15.99 3.18
C LEU A 184 6.93 -17.12 3.08
N TYR A 185 5.65 -16.80 2.90
CA TYR A 185 4.59 -17.81 2.82
C TYR A 185 4.60 -18.63 1.52
N LEU A 186 4.80 -17.98 0.38
CA LEU A 186 4.66 -18.61 -0.95
C LEU A 186 5.98 -19.19 -1.48
N THR A 187 7.12 -18.71 -1.00
CA THR A 187 8.43 -19.10 -1.55
C THR A 187 9.44 -19.54 -0.48
N ASP A 188 9.05 -19.55 0.80
CA ASP A 188 9.90 -19.88 1.96
C ASP A 188 11.20 -19.07 2.08
N ARG A 189 11.26 -17.89 1.44
CA ARG A 189 12.43 -17.01 1.38
C ARG A 189 12.01 -15.57 1.61
N ALA A 190 12.80 -14.78 2.33
CA ALA A 190 12.58 -13.34 2.37
C ALA A 190 12.61 -12.75 0.96
N PRO A 191 11.70 -11.80 0.62
CA PRO A 191 11.63 -11.24 -0.72
C PRO A 191 12.80 -10.30 -1.07
N PHE A 192 13.39 -9.69 -0.04
CA PHE A 192 14.53 -8.78 -0.17
C PHE A 192 15.40 -8.80 1.09
N ARG A 193 16.69 -8.51 0.94
CA ARG A 193 17.65 -8.48 2.07
C ARG A 193 17.64 -7.15 2.82
N ASP A 194 17.65 -6.05 2.08
CA ASP A 194 17.70 -4.70 2.63
C ASP A 194 16.45 -3.90 2.22
N VAL A 195 15.96 -3.05 3.13
CA VAL A 195 14.84 -2.12 2.90
C VAL A 195 15.32 -0.72 3.23
N TYR A 196 15.44 0.13 2.21
CA TYR A 196 15.72 1.54 2.38
C TYR A 196 14.44 2.37 2.32
N ILE A 197 14.11 2.98 3.44
CA ILE A 197 12.96 3.87 3.59
C ILE A 197 13.42 5.31 3.46
N HIS A 198 13.15 5.91 2.31
CA HIS A 198 13.42 7.32 2.07
C HIS A 198 12.28 8.20 2.58
N ALA A 199 12.58 9.47 2.81
CA ALA A 199 11.60 10.45 3.25
C ALA A 199 10.68 10.90 2.10
N LEU A 200 9.56 11.54 2.42
CA LEU A 200 8.62 12.01 1.40
C LEU A 200 9.03 13.38 0.87
N VAL A 201 8.77 13.60 -0.43
CA VAL A 201 8.88 14.93 -1.03
C VAL A 201 7.69 15.78 -0.56
N ARG A 202 8.03 16.95 -0.04
CA ARG A 202 7.13 17.99 0.45
C ARG A 202 7.38 19.26 -0.33
N ASP A 203 6.38 20.12 -0.36
CA ASP A 203 6.59 21.48 -0.84
C ASP A 203 7.59 22.25 0.03
N GLU A 204 7.95 23.46 -0.40
CA GLU A 204 8.89 24.34 0.30
C GLU A 204 8.47 24.66 1.74
N PHE A 205 7.17 24.66 2.02
CA PHE A 205 6.57 24.90 3.34
C PHE A 205 6.47 23.62 4.19
N GLY A 206 6.88 22.47 3.67
CA GLY A 206 6.86 21.18 4.37
C GLY A 206 5.52 20.43 4.31
N GLN A 207 4.57 20.87 3.48
CA GLN A 207 3.29 20.18 3.32
C GLN A 207 3.39 19.01 2.35
N LYS A 208 2.53 17.99 2.53
CA LYS A 208 2.43 16.88 1.56
C LYS A 208 2.06 17.45 0.18
N MET A 209 2.83 17.12 -0.85
CA MET A 209 2.42 17.41 -2.22
C MET A 209 1.22 16.54 -2.59
N THR A 210 0.10 17.17 -2.94
CA THR A 210 -1.14 16.46 -3.33
C THR A 210 -1.87 17.26 -4.41
N LYS A 211 -2.44 16.55 -5.40
CA LYS A 211 -3.18 17.20 -6.50
C LYS A 211 -4.29 18.11 -5.99
N SER A 212 -5.00 17.71 -4.93
CA SER A 212 -6.09 18.49 -4.32
C SER A 212 -5.65 19.80 -3.68
N ARG A 213 -4.39 19.91 -3.22
CA ARG A 213 -3.83 21.15 -2.66
C ARG A 213 -3.20 22.06 -3.70
N GLY A 214 -3.04 21.59 -4.95
CA GLY A 214 -2.39 22.37 -6.02
C GLY A 214 -0.90 22.63 -5.81
N ASN A 215 -0.27 22.03 -4.80
CA ASN A 215 1.15 22.19 -4.47
C ASN A 215 2.03 21.09 -5.07
N VAL A 216 1.55 20.42 -6.12
CA VAL A 216 2.34 19.42 -6.85
C VAL A 216 3.18 20.15 -7.88
N VAL A 217 4.48 19.90 -7.83
CA VAL A 217 5.39 20.35 -8.89
C VAL A 217 5.58 19.19 -9.85
N ASP A 218 5.35 19.42 -11.14
CA ASP A 218 5.62 18.40 -12.16
C ASP A 218 7.15 18.23 -12.29
N PRO A 219 7.68 17.01 -12.08
CA PRO A 219 9.11 16.78 -12.24
C PRO A 219 9.58 17.06 -13.67
N LEU A 220 8.73 16.89 -14.69
CA LEU A 220 9.06 17.19 -16.09
C LEU A 220 9.30 18.68 -16.30
N GLU A 221 8.46 19.55 -15.74
CA GLU A 221 8.64 21.00 -15.83
C GLU A 221 9.98 21.47 -15.22
N LEU A 222 10.38 20.86 -14.09
CA LEU A 222 11.66 21.15 -13.46
C LEU A 222 12.84 20.61 -14.28
N MET A 223 12.71 19.40 -14.84
CA MET A 223 13.73 18.80 -15.69
C MET A 223 13.92 19.59 -16.98
N ASP A 224 12.85 20.09 -17.60
CA ASP A 224 12.92 20.92 -18.80
C ASP A 224 13.56 22.29 -18.50
N ARG A 225 13.24 22.90 -17.35
CA ARG A 225 13.80 24.20 -16.96
C ARG A 225 15.25 24.15 -16.51
N PHE A 226 15.66 23.11 -15.77
CA PHE A 226 16.94 23.08 -15.07
C PHE A 226 17.85 21.92 -15.47
N GLY A 227 17.35 20.96 -16.24
CA GLY A 227 18.06 19.74 -16.64
C GLY A 227 17.81 18.57 -15.68
N THR A 228 17.78 17.36 -16.24
CA THR A 228 17.56 16.11 -15.49
C THR A 228 18.63 15.88 -14.41
N ASP A 229 19.90 16.17 -14.71
CA ASP A 229 20.99 16.00 -13.74
C ASP A 229 20.87 16.95 -12.56
N ALA A 230 20.47 18.20 -12.80
CA ALA A 230 20.21 19.17 -11.73
C ALA A 230 19.10 18.66 -10.81
N PHE A 231 17.97 18.23 -11.39
CA PHE A 231 16.83 17.70 -10.63
C PHE A 231 17.20 16.46 -9.80
N ARG A 232 17.86 15.47 -10.42
CA ARG A 232 18.30 14.25 -9.72
C ARG A 232 19.31 14.55 -8.61
N LEU A 233 20.28 15.43 -8.87
CA LEU A 233 21.27 15.83 -7.88
C LEU A 233 20.61 16.55 -6.71
N SER A 234 19.64 17.44 -6.97
CA SER A 234 18.88 18.08 -5.89
C SER A 234 18.19 17.04 -5.01
N LEU A 235 17.45 16.10 -5.58
CA LEU A 235 16.77 15.06 -4.79
C LEU A 235 17.78 14.21 -4.00
N ALA A 236 18.89 13.81 -4.60
CA ALA A 236 19.92 13.01 -3.95
C ALA A 236 20.58 13.75 -2.76
N LEU A 237 20.90 15.04 -2.94
CA LEU A 237 21.49 15.88 -1.88
C LEU A 237 20.50 16.14 -0.73
N LEU A 238 19.20 16.14 -1.02
CA LEU A 238 18.14 16.38 -0.04
C LEU A 238 17.64 15.12 0.64
N ALA A 239 17.91 13.94 0.07
CA ALA A 239 17.52 12.63 0.59
C ALA A 239 18.34 12.21 1.84
N THR A 240 18.62 13.16 2.73
CA THR A 240 19.26 12.90 4.01
C THR A 240 18.32 12.06 4.88
N PRO A 241 18.78 10.93 5.43
CA PRO A 241 17.94 10.06 6.25
C PRO A 241 17.28 10.80 7.42
N GLY A 242 15.99 10.53 7.66
CA GLY A 242 15.24 11.03 8.81
C GLY A 242 14.62 12.42 8.66
N ARG A 243 14.71 13.07 7.49
CA ARG A 243 14.02 14.35 7.21
C ARG A 243 13.30 14.32 5.86
N ASP A 244 12.07 14.82 5.83
CA ASP A 244 11.33 15.03 4.59
C ASP A 244 12.08 15.96 3.63
N ILE A 245 11.99 15.66 2.34
CA ILE A 245 12.62 16.42 1.26
C ILE A 245 11.76 17.65 1.00
N ARG A 246 12.20 18.82 1.46
CA ARG A 246 11.58 20.10 1.10
C ARG A 246 12.14 20.56 -0.23
N LEU A 247 11.40 20.32 -1.31
CA LEU A 247 11.80 20.71 -2.65
C LEU A 247 11.41 22.16 -2.90
N SER A 248 12.37 22.98 -3.32
CA SER A 248 12.14 24.35 -3.78
C SER A 248 12.88 24.58 -5.10
N ILE A 249 12.40 25.53 -5.90
CA ILE A 249 12.98 25.84 -7.21
C ILE A 249 14.43 26.31 -7.06
N GLU A 250 14.72 27.08 -6.01
CA GLU A 250 16.05 27.61 -5.71
C GLU A 250 17.06 26.50 -5.46
N ARG A 251 16.63 25.38 -4.84
CA ARG A 251 17.49 24.21 -4.62
C ARG A 251 17.83 23.52 -5.95
N VAL A 252 16.87 23.45 -6.87
CA VAL A 252 17.08 22.88 -8.21
C VAL A 252 18.01 23.77 -9.03
N GLU A 253 17.83 25.08 -8.96
CA GLU A 253 18.72 26.04 -9.62
C GLU A 253 20.16 25.97 -9.07
N ALA A 254 20.33 25.81 -7.75
CA ALA A 254 21.65 25.61 -7.15
C ALA A 254 22.34 24.35 -7.69
N SER A 255 21.61 23.25 -7.85
CA SER A 255 22.15 22.03 -8.49
C SER A 255 22.49 22.25 -9.97
N ARG A 256 21.68 23.00 -10.73
CA ARG A 256 22.01 23.38 -12.13
C ARG A 256 23.33 24.16 -12.19
N ASN A 257 23.52 25.12 -11.29
CA ASN A 257 24.75 25.90 -11.22
C ASN A 257 25.98 25.02 -10.95
N PHE A 258 25.85 24.03 -10.07
CA PHE A 258 26.91 23.07 -9.80
C PHE A 258 27.22 22.19 -11.02
N VAL A 259 26.19 21.64 -11.68
CA VAL A 259 26.37 20.85 -12.91
C VAL A 259 27.03 21.68 -14.01
N SER A 260 26.61 22.95 -14.17
CA SER A 260 27.22 23.89 -15.12
C SER A 260 28.69 24.18 -14.77
N LYS A 261 29.03 24.23 -13.49
CA LYS A 261 30.41 24.42 -13.03
C LYS A 261 31.27 23.21 -13.36
N LEU A 262 30.76 21.98 -13.18
CA LEU A 262 31.44 20.76 -13.61
C LEU A 262 31.69 20.77 -15.12
N TRP A 263 30.67 21.09 -15.91
CA TRP A 263 30.80 21.22 -17.36
C TRP A 263 31.92 22.21 -17.76
N ASN A 264 31.95 23.39 -17.14
CA ASN A 264 32.98 24.38 -17.39
C ASN A 264 34.39 23.91 -17.00
N ALA A 265 34.52 23.06 -15.97
CA ALA A 265 35.80 22.49 -15.55
C ALA A 265 36.33 21.43 -16.55
N PHE A 266 35.45 20.67 -17.19
CA PHE A 266 35.83 19.69 -18.23
C PHE A 266 36.04 20.31 -19.61
N ARG A 267 35.42 21.48 -19.86
CA ARG A 267 35.58 22.22 -21.13
C ARG A 267 36.93 22.95 -21.21
N PHE A 268 37.52 23.32 -20.07
CA PHE A 268 38.83 23.96 -19.99
C PHE A 268 39.94 22.95 -20.27
#